data_AF-X7EDH3-F1
#
_entry.id   AF-X7EDH3-F1
#
_cell.length_a   1.000
_cell.length_b   1.000
_cell.length_c   1.000
_cell.angle_alpha   90.00
_cell.angle_beta   90.00
_cell.angle_gamma   90.00
#
_symmetry.space_group_name_H-M   'P 1'
#
loop_
_entity.id
_entity.type
_entity.pdbx_description
1 polymer ?
#
loop_
_entity_poly.entity_id
_entity_poly.type
_entity_poly.pdbx_seq_one_letter_code
_entity_poly.pdbx_strand_id
1 'polypeptide(L)'
;MVILVALLAALFMGGTAGKKTARLDTLLPVALRARARAVLEPLGAFKGHSALFWRAGVLALLLQVNNVTFYWMLSEALSLDVDFATFFIIAPLAIFIMTLPISINGIGLRETAFVLLLGMTGVAGEQALALAWMEFGLILMLGGVGGLVYITRPERPMPPRTA
;
A
#
# COMPACT_ATOMS: atom_id res chain seq x y z
N MET A 1 -5.89 -3.13 2.50
CA MET A 1 -5.85 -2.20 1.33
C MET A 1 -6.66 -2.70 0.12
N VAL A 2 -6.58 -3.96 -0.30
CA VAL A 2 -7.44 -4.51 -1.38
C VAL A 2 -8.94 -4.32 -1.10
N ILE A 3 -9.37 -4.53 0.15
CA ILE A 3 -10.76 -4.26 0.59
C ILE A 3 -11.09 -2.76 0.50
N LEU A 4 -10.15 -1.86 0.78
CA LEU A 4 -10.37 -0.42 0.67
C LEU A 4 -10.53 0.00 -0.81
N VAL A 5 -9.68 -0.52 -1.69
CA VAL A 5 -9.77 -0.30 -3.14
C VAL A 5 -11.06 -0.91 -3.70
N ALA A 6 -11.46 -2.10 -3.27
CA ALA A 6 -12.71 -2.75 -3.66
C ALA A 6 -13.95 -2.02 -3.12
N LEU A 7 -13.92 -1.52 -1.88
CA LEU A 7 -14.99 -0.70 -1.29
C LEU A 7 -15.13 0.65 -1.99
N LEU A 8 -14.01 1.29 -2.34
CA LEU A 8 -14.01 2.52 -3.13
C LEU A 8 -14.50 2.29 -4.56
N ALA A 9 -14.12 1.17 -5.19
CA ALA A 9 -14.62 0.75 -6.50
C ALA A 9 -16.13 0.43 -6.47
N ALA A 10 -16.61 -0.23 -5.42
CA ALA A 10 -18.03 -0.51 -5.21
C ALA A 10 -18.84 0.78 -4.97
N LEU A 11 -18.28 1.75 -4.24
CA LEU A 11 -18.87 3.09 -4.06
C LEU A 11 -18.96 3.86 -5.39
N PHE A 12 -18.01 3.63 -6.30
CA PHE A 12 -17.95 4.23 -7.64
C PHE A 12 -18.90 3.57 -8.65
N MET A 13 -18.97 2.23 -8.70
CA MET A 13 -19.90 1.48 -9.56
C MET A 13 -21.36 1.75 -9.21
N GLY A 14 -21.65 2.02 -7.93
CA GLY A 14 -22.97 2.38 -7.44
C GLY A 14 -23.42 3.81 -7.76
N GLY A 15 -23.16 4.37 -8.95
CA GLY A 15 -23.87 5.47 -9.63
C GLY A 15 -24.43 6.69 -8.87
N THR A 16 -24.07 6.93 -7.60
CA THR A 16 -24.83 7.81 -6.68
C THR A 16 -23.98 8.84 -5.95
N ALA A 17 -22.75 9.10 -6.44
CA ALA A 17 -21.83 10.09 -5.87
C ALA A 17 -22.26 11.56 -6.09
N GLY A 18 -23.34 11.82 -6.82
CA GLY A 18 -23.92 13.17 -6.98
C GLY A 18 -25.04 13.50 -5.97
N LYS A 19 -25.85 12.51 -5.57
CA LYS A 19 -27.00 12.70 -4.67
C LYS A 19 -26.68 12.34 -3.21
N LYS A 20 -25.64 11.54 -2.95
CA LYS A 20 -25.27 11.09 -1.59
C LYS A 20 -24.35 12.04 -0.82
N THR A 21 -23.63 12.94 -1.49
CA THR A 21 -22.80 13.97 -0.84
C THR A 21 -23.65 14.92 0.02
N ALA A 22 -24.82 15.33 -0.46
CA ALA A 22 -25.76 16.17 0.28
C ALA A 22 -26.41 15.47 1.49
N ARG A 23 -26.54 14.13 1.47
CA ARG A 23 -27.06 13.34 2.60
C ARG A 23 -26.00 12.94 3.63
N LEU A 24 -24.72 12.93 3.26
CA LEU A 24 -23.63 12.59 4.17
C LEU A 24 -23.28 13.74 5.12
N ASP A 25 -23.41 14.99 4.64
CA ASP A 25 -23.24 16.20 5.44
C ASP A 25 -24.29 16.32 6.56
N THR A 26 -25.42 15.62 6.46
CA THR A 26 -26.48 15.61 7.48
C THR A 26 -26.26 14.56 8.58
N LEU A 27 -25.43 13.55 8.35
CA LEU A 27 -25.26 12.40 9.25
C LEU A 27 -23.88 12.30 9.93
N LEU A 28 -22.89 13.08 9.49
CA LEU A 28 -21.52 12.99 10.01
C LEU A 28 -21.18 14.14 11.00
N PRO A 29 -20.55 13.83 12.14
CA PRO A 29 -20.02 14.83 13.07
C PRO A 29 -18.87 15.63 12.44
N VAL A 30 -18.75 16.91 12.81
CA VAL A 30 -17.86 17.92 12.20
C VAL A 30 -16.39 17.44 12.07
N ALA A 31 -15.89 16.68 13.05
CA ALA A 31 -14.53 16.14 13.04
C ALA A 31 -14.27 15.12 11.91
N LEU A 32 -15.28 14.36 11.48
CA LEU A 32 -15.15 13.40 10.37
C LEU A 32 -15.37 14.05 9.00
N ARG A 33 -16.01 15.21 8.92
CA ARG A 33 -16.28 15.89 7.63
C ARG A 33 -15.00 16.33 6.94
N ALA A 34 -14.02 16.85 7.68
CA ALA A 34 -12.73 17.26 7.12
C ALA A 34 -11.96 16.06 6.51
N ARG A 35 -11.95 14.91 7.20
CA ARG A 35 -11.32 13.68 6.69
C ARG A 35 -12.10 13.09 5.51
N ALA A 36 -13.44 13.09 5.59
CA ALA A 36 -14.28 12.63 4.49
C ALA A 36 -14.08 13.50 3.24
N ARG A 37 -14.00 14.82 3.37
CA ARG A 37 -13.75 15.74 2.26
C ARG A 37 -12.36 15.52 1.66
N ALA A 38 -11.32 15.38 2.48
CA ALA A 38 -9.96 15.09 2.01
C ALA A 38 -9.84 13.78 1.21
N VAL A 39 -10.71 12.79 1.46
CA VAL A 39 -10.79 11.54 0.69
C VAL A 39 -11.71 11.71 -0.53
N LEU A 40 -12.84 12.41 -0.40
CA LEU A 40 -13.87 12.53 -1.44
C LEU A 40 -13.51 13.55 -2.54
N GLU A 41 -12.71 14.58 -2.26
CA GLU A 41 -12.30 15.61 -3.23
C GLU A 41 -11.39 15.05 -4.34
N PRO A 42 -10.30 14.31 -4.01
CA PRO A 42 -9.48 13.64 -5.02
C PRO A 42 -10.27 12.58 -5.79
N LEU A 43 -11.21 11.91 -5.12
CA LEU A 43 -12.12 10.96 -5.77
C LEU A 43 -13.11 11.65 -6.71
N GLY A 44 -13.49 12.90 -6.42
CA GLY A 44 -14.30 13.74 -7.31
C GLY A 44 -13.60 14.06 -8.63
N ALA A 45 -12.27 14.13 -8.65
CA ALA A 45 -11.47 14.39 -9.86
C ALA A 45 -11.52 13.25 -10.90
N PHE A 46 -11.92 12.03 -10.49
CA PHE A 46 -12.10 10.90 -11.41
C PHE A 46 -13.51 10.81 -12.02
N LYS A 47 -14.44 11.71 -11.65
CA LYS A 47 -15.77 11.79 -12.27
C LYS A 47 -15.61 12.07 -13.77
N GLY A 48 -16.10 11.14 -14.61
CA GLY A 48 -16.08 11.23 -16.07
C GLY A 48 -15.01 10.40 -16.78
N HIS A 49 -14.02 9.84 -16.07
CA HIS A 49 -12.94 9.05 -16.67
C HIS A 49 -12.88 7.62 -16.11
N SER A 50 -13.95 6.84 -16.30
CA SER A 50 -14.07 5.45 -15.83
C SER A 50 -12.92 4.54 -16.31
N ALA A 51 -12.41 4.80 -17.52
CA ALA A 51 -11.25 4.09 -18.06
C ALA A 51 -9.96 4.35 -17.25
N LEU A 52 -9.74 5.59 -16.77
CA LEU A 52 -8.58 5.93 -15.96
C LEU A 52 -8.66 5.29 -14.56
N PHE A 53 -9.86 5.29 -13.97
CA PHE A 53 -10.12 4.61 -12.71
C PHE A 53 -9.80 3.12 -12.78
N TRP A 54 -10.29 2.43 -13.82
CA TRP A 54 -10.00 1.00 -14.02
C TRP A 54 -8.52 0.74 -14.28
N ARG A 55 -7.85 1.55 -15.11
CA ARG A 55 -6.40 1.43 -15.35
C ARG A 55 -5.61 1.57 -14.06
N ALA A 56 -5.92 2.56 -13.23
CA ALA A 56 -5.29 2.72 -11.92
C ALA A 56 -5.56 1.54 -10.99
N GLY A 57 -6.79 1.02 -10.98
CA GLY A 57 -7.16 -0.19 -10.22
C GLY A 57 -6.37 -1.43 -10.64
N VAL A 58 -6.25 -1.68 -11.95
CA VAL A 58 -5.46 -2.80 -12.49
C VAL A 58 -3.98 -2.63 -12.13
N LEU A 59 -3.41 -1.44 -12.28
CA LEU A 59 -2.02 -1.17 -11.88
C LEU A 59 -1.80 -1.41 -10.38
N ALA A 60 -2.76 -1.01 -9.54
CA ALA A 60 -2.69 -1.27 -8.10
C ALA A 60 -2.75 -2.78 -7.80
N LEU A 61 -3.61 -3.54 -8.50
CA LEU A 61 -3.66 -5.00 -8.37
C LEU A 61 -2.36 -5.67 -8.81
N LEU A 62 -1.78 -5.25 -9.94
CA LEU A 62 -0.49 -5.75 -10.42
C LEU A 62 0.62 -5.48 -9.41
N LEU A 63 0.63 -4.30 -8.79
CA LEU A 63 1.56 -3.96 -7.71
C LEU A 63 1.39 -4.89 -6.50
N GLN A 64 0.15 -5.25 -6.14
CA GLN A 64 -0.09 -6.20 -5.04
C GLN A 64 0.41 -7.61 -5.38
N VAL A 65 0.17 -8.09 -6.61
CA VAL A 65 0.71 -9.38 -7.06
C VAL A 65 2.23 -9.35 -7.06
N ASN A 66 2.85 -8.25 -7.49
CA ASN A 66 4.29 -8.07 -7.41
C ASN A 66 4.82 -8.13 -5.97
N ASN A 67 4.16 -7.48 -5.02
CA ASN A 67 4.51 -7.58 -3.59
C ASN A 67 4.39 -9.01 -3.06
N VAL A 68 3.30 -9.72 -3.35
CA VAL A 68 3.12 -11.13 -2.94
C VAL A 68 4.23 -12.00 -3.51
N THR A 69 4.52 -11.84 -4.80
CA THR A 69 5.60 -12.56 -5.48
C THR A 69 6.96 -12.26 -4.86
N PHE A 70 7.23 -11.00 -4.52
CA PHE A 70 8.45 -10.59 -3.85
C PHE A 70 8.63 -11.32 -2.50
N TYR A 71 7.62 -11.32 -1.64
CA TYR A 71 7.71 -12.01 -0.35
C TYR A 71 7.86 -13.53 -0.48
N TRP A 72 7.16 -14.14 -1.44
CA TRP A 72 7.33 -15.56 -1.74
C TRP A 72 8.75 -15.87 -2.26
N MET A 73 9.32 -15.03 -3.13
CA MET A 73 10.71 -15.24 -3.57
C MET A 73 11.71 -15.13 -2.41
N LEU A 74 11.45 -14.27 -1.42
CA LEU A 74 12.25 -14.20 -0.20
C LEU A 74 12.11 -15.46 0.65
N SER A 75 10.91 -16.03 0.74
CA SER A 75 10.68 -17.28 1.47
C SER A 75 11.37 -18.45 0.80
N GLU A 76 11.32 -18.54 -0.53
CA GLU A 76 12.06 -19.54 -1.31
C GLU A 76 13.58 -19.39 -1.11
N ALA A 77 14.10 -18.15 -1.13
CA ALA A 77 15.52 -17.88 -0.90
C ALA A 77 16.00 -18.30 0.50
N LEU A 78 15.09 -18.30 1.48
CA LEU A 78 15.33 -18.78 2.86
C LEU A 78 14.90 -20.24 3.06
N SER A 79 14.46 -20.92 2.00
CA SER A 79 13.98 -22.31 2.04
C SER A 79 12.85 -22.53 3.06
N LEU A 80 11.91 -21.57 3.16
CA LEU A 80 10.73 -21.70 4.01
C LEU A 80 9.65 -22.49 3.29
N ASP A 81 9.06 -23.48 3.98
CA ASP A 81 7.97 -24.30 3.45
C ASP A 81 6.61 -23.58 3.60
N VAL A 82 6.38 -22.57 2.75
CA VAL A 82 5.14 -21.76 2.75
C VAL A 82 4.61 -21.61 1.33
N ASP A 83 3.39 -22.08 1.10
CA ASP A 83 2.74 -21.99 -0.21
C ASP A 83 2.53 -20.52 -0.65
N PHE A 84 2.69 -20.27 -1.95
CA PHE A 84 2.49 -18.99 -2.60
C PHE A 84 1.13 -18.36 -2.28
N ALA A 85 0.07 -19.18 -2.21
CA ALA A 85 -1.28 -18.70 -1.90
C ALA A 85 -1.37 -18.04 -0.51
N THR A 86 -0.56 -18.52 0.45
CA THR A 86 -0.53 -18.00 1.82
C THR A 86 -0.01 -16.57 1.88
N PHE A 87 0.90 -16.19 0.99
CA PHE A 87 1.43 -14.83 0.91
C PHE A 87 0.40 -13.80 0.46
N PHE A 88 -0.71 -14.19 -0.18
CA PHE A 88 -1.83 -13.28 -0.45
C PHE A 88 -2.55 -12.81 0.82
N ILE A 89 -2.33 -13.46 1.96
CA ILE A 89 -2.85 -13.04 3.26
C ILE A 89 -1.73 -12.37 4.06
N ILE A 90 -0.57 -13.02 4.15
CA ILE A 90 0.56 -12.55 4.97
C ILE A 90 1.07 -11.19 4.48
N ALA A 91 1.40 -11.05 3.19
CA ALA A 91 1.99 -9.82 2.66
C ALA A 91 1.12 -8.57 2.88
N PRO A 92 -0.18 -8.53 2.47
CA PRO A 92 -0.98 -7.33 2.66
C PRO A 92 -1.28 -7.03 4.13
N LEU A 93 -1.34 -8.04 5.00
CA LEU A 93 -1.54 -7.83 6.44
C LEU A 93 -0.28 -7.29 7.12
N ALA A 94 0.90 -7.84 6.80
CA ALA A 94 2.18 -7.33 7.26
C ALA A 94 2.40 -5.88 6.81
N ILE A 95 2.22 -5.59 5.52
CA ILE A 95 2.31 -4.22 4.97
C ILE A 95 1.33 -3.30 5.70
N PHE A 96 0.09 -3.73 5.93
CA PHE A 96 -0.90 -2.92 6.64
C PHE A 96 -0.43 -2.57 8.05
N ILE A 97 0.08 -3.54 8.82
CA ILE A 97 0.64 -3.31 10.15
C ILE A 97 1.81 -2.32 10.08
N MET A 98 2.70 -2.48 9.10
CA MET A 98 3.87 -1.61 8.92
C MET A 98 3.53 -0.19 8.46
N THR A 99 2.37 0.02 7.84
CA THR A 99 1.88 1.37 7.48
C THR A 99 1.31 2.15 8.66
N LEU A 100 1.13 1.51 9.82
CA LEU A 100 0.68 2.21 11.02
C LEU A 100 1.77 3.20 11.45
N PRO A 101 1.43 4.46 11.74
CA PRO A 101 2.39 5.50 12.12
C PRO A 101 2.84 5.36 13.58
N ILE A 102 3.12 4.12 14.01
CA ILE A 102 3.52 3.76 15.37
C ILE A 102 5.04 3.61 15.44
N SER A 103 5.71 3.23 14.34
CA SER A 103 7.16 3.15 14.27
C SER A 103 7.74 3.77 13.01
N ILE A 104 9.03 4.12 13.07
CA ILE A 104 9.76 4.70 11.95
C ILE A 104 10.10 3.58 10.97
N ASN A 105 9.59 3.67 9.74
CA ASN A 105 9.80 2.69 8.66
C ASN A 105 9.38 1.24 9.02
N GLY A 106 8.53 1.07 10.02
CA GLY A 106 8.09 -0.25 10.45
C GLY A 106 9.15 -1.03 11.24
N ILE A 107 10.24 -0.41 11.73
CA ILE A 107 11.20 -1.07 12.63
C ILE A 107 10.46 -1.53 13.90
N GLY A 108 10.69 -2.78 14.32
CA GLY A 108 9.96 -3.49 15.38
C GLY A 108 8.61 -4.06 14.95
N LEU A 109 7.84 -3.33 14.12
CA LEU A 109 6.54 -3.79 13.60
C LEU A 109 6.71 -4.89 12.55
N ARG A 110 7.70 -4.75 11.67
CA ARG A 110 8.01 -5.68 10.58
C ARG A 110 8.37 -7.06 11.14
N GLU A 111 9.32 -7.07 12.06
CA GLU A 111 9.83 -8.27 12.73
C GLU A 111 8.70 -8.98 13.46
N THR A 112 7.92 -8.23 14.25
CA THR A 112 6.79 -8.80 14.99
C THR A 112 5.69 -9.29 14.05
N ALA A 113 5.38 -8.55 12.99
CA ALA A 113 4.34 -8.94 12.02
C ALA A 113 4.71 -10.22 11.29
N PHE A 114 5.94 -10.34 10.79
CA PHE A 114 6.37 -11.56 10.10
C PHE A 114 6.51 -12.75 11.04
N VAL A 115 7.07 -12.58 12.23
CA VAL A 115 7.14 -13.65 13.25
C VAL A 115 5.74 -14.14 13.62
N LEU A 116 4.79 -13.21 13.83
CA LEU A 116 3.41 -13.57 14.15
C LEU A 116 2.73 -14.30 12.98
N LEU A 117 2.78 -13.74 11.77
CA LEU A 117 2.01 -14.22 10.63
C LEU A 117 2.59 -15.50 10.02
N LEU A 118 3.91 -15.60 9.86
CA LEU A 118 4.56 -16.82 9.38
C LEU A 118 4.61 -17.89 10.49
N GLY A 119 4.63 -17.50 11.76
CA GLY A 119 4.48 -18.44 12.87
C GLY A 119 3.17 -19.24 12.81
N MET A 120 2.10 -18.66 12.26
CA MET A 120 0.82 -19.35 12.04
C MET A 120 0.92 -20.47 10.98
N THR A 121 1.95 -20.46 10.13
CA THR A 121 2.20 -21.49 9.11
C THR A 121 3.25 -22.50 9.57
N GLY A 122 3.71 -22.43 10.81
CA GLY A 122 4.72 -23.34 11.37
C GLY A 122 6.17 -22.92 11.13
N VAL A 123 6.41 -21.73 10.55
CA VAL A 123 7.78 -21.20 10.36
C VAL A 123 8.38 -20.81 11.71
N ALA A 124 9.64 -21.16 11.93
CA ALA A 124 10.36 -20.79 13.15
C ALA A 124 10.55 -19.26 13.25
N GLY A 125 10.52 -18.72 14.48
CA GLY A 125 10.60 -17.27 14.70
C GLY A 125 11.90 -16.67 14.16
N GLU A 126 13.01 -17.38 14.24
CA GLU A 126 14.32 -16.99 13.73
C GLU A 126 14.31 -16.88 12.20
N GLN A 127 13.63 -17.80 11.52
CA GLN A 127 13.48 -17.78 10.06
C GLN A 127 12.57 -16.65 9.58
N ALA A 128 11.45 -16.43 10.27
CA ALA A 128 10.56 -15.30 9.99
C ALA A 128 11.25 -13.95 10.23
N LEU A 129 12.10 -13.87 11.26
CA LEU A 129 12.94 -12.71 11.53
C LEU A 129 13.97 -12.51 10.42
N ALA A 130 14.62 -13.57 9.93
CA ALA A 130 15.54 -13.50 8.79
C ALA A 130 14.85 -12.95 7.53
N LEU A 131 13.61 -13.38 7.26
CA LEU A 131 12.81 -12.84 6.14
C LEU A 131 12.54 -11.34 6.30
N ALA A 132 12.14 -10.90 7.50
CA ALA A 132 11.91 -9.48 7.80
C ALA A 132 13.17 -8.62 7.56
N TRP A 133 14.33 -9.08 8.00
CA TRP A 133 15.59 -8.35 7.82
C TRP A 133 16.08 -8.37 6.36
N MET A 134 15.90 -9.49 5.66
CA MET A 134 16.23 -9.61 4.24
C MET A 134 15.41 -8.61 3.42
N GLU A 135 14.11 -8.54 3.68
CA GLU A 135 13.22 -7.58 3.04
C GLU A 135 13.63 -6.14 3.33
N PHE A 136 13.91 -5.80 4.60
CA PHE A 136 14.38 -4.47 4.97
C PHE A 136 15.69 -4.09 4.28
N GLY A 137 16.65 -5.01 4.23
CA GLY A 137 17.92 -4.81 3.54
C GLY A 137 17.74 -4.52 2.06
N LEU A 138 16.88 -5.27 1.37
CA LEU A 138 16.58 -5.06 -0.04
C LEU A 138 15.91 -3.70 -0.31
N ILE A 139 14.97 -3.29 0.55
CA ILE A 139 14.34 -1.97 0.44
C ILE A 139 15.36 -0.85 0.65
N LEU A 140 16.25 -0.99 1.63
CA LEU A 140 17.32 -0.02 1.86
C LEU A 140 18.27 0.07 0.67
N MET A 141 18.65 -1.07 0.07
CA MET A 141 19.49 -1.09 -1.14
C MET A 141 18.79 -0.38 -2.31
N LEU A 142 17.52 -0.68 -2.56
CA LEU A 142 16.75 -0.03 -3.62
C LEU A 142 16.58 1.47 -3.37
N GLY A 143 16.33 1.87 -2.12
CA GLY A 143 16.28 3.27 -1.70
C GLY A 143 17.61 3.99 -1.92
N GLY A 144 18.73 3.33 -1.63
CA GLY A 144 20.08 3.84 -1.90
C GLY A 144 20.33 4.06 -3.39
N VAL A 145 19.93 3.12 -4.25
CA VAL A 145 19.99 3.27 -5.71
C VAL A 145 19.14 4.46 -6.17
N GLY A 146 17.92 4.58 -5.66
CA GLY A 146 17.05 5.73 -5.93
C GLY A 146 17.67 7.07 -5.52
N GLY A 147 18.32 7.11 -4.35
CA GLY A 147 19.06 8.27 -3.86
C GLY A 147 20.24 8.65 -4.76
N LEU A 148 20.99 7.67 -5.25
CA LEU A 148 22.08 7.89 -6.19
C LEU A 148 21.58 8.45 -7.53
N VAL A 149 20.49 7.90 -8.06
CA VAL A 149 19.82 8.42 -9.27
C VAL A 149 19.33 9.85 -9.05
N TYR A 150 18.80 10.15 -7.86
CA TYR A 150 18.33 11.49 -7.53
C TYR A 150 19.46 12.53 -7.53
N ILE A 151 20.60 12.24 -6.89
CA ILE A 151 21.75 13.16 -6.82
C ILE A 151 22.38 13.39 -8.19
N THR A 152 22.38 12.38 -9.05
CA THR A 152 22.96 12.46 -10.40
C THR A 152 22.05 13.12 -11.44
N ARG A 153 20.79 13.43 -11.07
CA ARG A 153 19.82 14.01 -11.99
C ARG A 153 20.07 15.52 -12.14
N PRO A 154 20.26 16.05 -13.37
CA PRO A 154 20.43 17.48 -13.57
C PRO A 154 19.14 18.24 -13.21
N GLU A 155 19.28 19.37 -12.50
CA GLU A 155 18.16 20.24 -12.20
C GLU A 155 17.54 20.76 -13.50
N ARG A 156 16.22 20.62 -13.64
CA ARG A 156 15.50 21.28 -14.74
C ARG A 156 15.25 22.74 -14.35
N PRO A 157 15.57 23.72 -15.22
CA PRO A 157 15.26 25.12 -14.96
C PRO A 157 13.76 25.28 -14.69
N MET A 158 13.43 26.00 -13.61
CA MET A 158 12.04 26.28 -13.29
C MET A 158 11.45 27.21 -14.36
N PRO A 159 10.26 26.91 -14.93
CA PRO A 159 9.62 27.81 -15.87
C PRO A 159 9.36 29.17 -15.21
N PRO A 160 9.53 30.30 -15.94
CA PRO A 160 9.35 31.62 -15.39
C PRO A 160 7.94 31.78 -14.82
N ARG A 161 7.84 32.33 -13.60
CA ARG A 161 6.55 32.71 -13.00
C ARG A 161 5.97 33.86 -13.82
N THR A 162 4.91 33.59 -14.56
CA THR A 162 4.04 34.64 -15.11
C THR A 162 3.40 35.38 -13.92
N ALA A 163 3.72 36.66 -13.78
CA ALA A 163 3.13 37.57 -12.81
C ALA A 163 1.74 38.03 -13.27
#